data_AF-A0A6L7Y9B3-F1
#
_entry.id   AF-A0A6L7Y9B3-F1
#
_cell.length_a   1.000
_cell.length_b   1.000
_cell.length_c   1.000
_cell.angle_alpha   90.00
_cell.angle_beta   90.00
_cell.angle_gamma   90.00
#
_symmetry.space_group_name_H-M   'P 1'
#
loop_
_entity.id
_entity.type
_entity.pdbx_description
1 polymer ?
#
loop_
_entity_poly.entity_id
_entity_poly.type
_entity_poly.pdbx_seq_one_letter_code
_entity_poly.pdbx_strand_id
1 'polypeptide(L)' 'MPDSPFDDYLDLVEAAGELGIHPQSLRRLIKQKRVPAVLFAGKYLIERDKLEMFKANYDPRPGRKPIRRLL' A
#
# COMPACT_ATOMS: atom_id res chain seq x y z
N MET A 1 -13.77 -15.05 16.78
CA MET A 1 -13.76 -13.68 17.33
C MET A 1 -12.40 -13.11 16.95
N PRO A 2 -12.29 -11.89 16.39
CA PRO A 2 -10.99 -11.22 16.40
C PRO A 2 -10.68 -10.89 17.87
N ASP A 3 -9.68 -11.57 18.42
CA ASP A 3 -9.32 -11.53 19.84
C ASP A 3 -8.39 -10.34 20.14
N SER A 4 -8.04 -9.51 19.15
CA SER A 4 -7.21 -8.32 19.36
C SER A 4 -7.59 -7.14 18.45
N PRO A 5 -7.57 -5.89 18.96
CA PRO A 5 -7.87 -4.68 18.19
C PRO A 5 -6.86 -4.39 17.06
N PHE A 6 -5.82 -5.23 16.94
CA PHE A 6 -4.79 -5.14 15.91
C PHE A 6 -5.05 -6.09 14.73
N ASP A 7 -6.03 -6.99 14.82
CA ASP A 7 -6.34 -7.95 13.75
C ASP A 7 -6.80 -7.26 12.46
N ASP A 8 -7.37 -6.05 12.61
CA ASP A 8 -7.81 -5.19 11.52
C ASP A 8 -6.68 -4.38 10.86
N TYR A 9 -5.46 -4.47 11.38
CA TYR A 9 -4.30 -3.79 10.84
C TYR A 9 -3.34 -4.76 10.16
N LEU A 10 -2.82 -4.33 9.02
CA LEU A 10 -1.81 -5.02 8.24
C LEU A 10 -0.50 -4.23 8.28
N ASP A 11 0.62 -4.94 8.42
CA ASP A 11 1.95 -4.34 8.20
C ASP A 11 2.16 -4.06 6.70
N LEU A 12 3.16 -3.24 6.39
CA LEU A 12 3.51 -2.86 5.02
C LEU A 12 3.70 -4.06 4.09
N VAL A 13 4.34 -5.12 4.57
CA VAL A 13 4.65 -6.31 3.75
C VAL A 13 3.40 -7.11 3.44
N GLU A 14 2.53 -7.30 4.43
CA GLU A 14 1.29 -8.04 4.27
C GLU A 14 0.32 -7.29 3.36
N ALA A 15 0.15 -5.99 3.59
CA ALA A 15 -0.68 -5.13 2.75
C ALA A 15 -0.18 -5.07 1.30
N ALA A 16 1.14 -5.12 1.09
CA ALA A 16 1.73 -5.17 -0.25
C ALA A 16 1.43 -6.51 -0.94
N GLY A 17 1.46 -7.63 -0.20
CA GLY A 17 1.05 -8.94 -0.69
C GLY A 17 -0.42 -8.97 -1.10
N GLU A 18 -1.30 -8.40 -0.29
CA GLU A 18 -2.75 -8.28 -0.57
C GLU A 18 -3.05 -7.48 -1.85
N LEU A 19 -2.25 -6.44 -2.11
CA LEU A 19 -2.36 -5.60 -3.32
C LEU A 19 -1.61 -6.18 -4.53
N GLY A 20 -0.79 -7.22 -4.35
CA GLY A 20 0.06 -7.76 -5.41
C GLY A 20 1.12 -6.78 -5.92
N ILE A 21 1.57 -5.84 -5.08
CA ILE A 21 2.61 -4.85 -5.42
C ILE A 21 3.85 -5.01 -4.55
N HIS A 22 4.97 -4.45 -4.99
CA HIS A 22 6.19 -4.45 -4.19
C HIS A 22 6.05 -3.55 -2.94
N PRO A 23 6.56 -3.94 -1.74
CA PRO A 23 6.45 -3.15 -0.52
C PRO A 23 7.02 -1.72 -0.65
N GLN A 24 8.10 -1.56 -1.41
CA GLN A 24 8.68 -0.24 -1.70
C GLN A 24 7.70 0.65 -2.50
N SER A 25 6.88 0.07 -3.39
CA SER A 25 5.84 0.80 -4.12
C SER A 25 4.72 1.22 -3.18
N LEU A 26 4.27 0.33 -2.29
CA LEU A 26 3.29 0.67 -1.26
C LEU A 26 3.79 1.80 -0.34
N ARG A 27 5.06 1.72 0.11
CA ARG A 27 5.69 2.79 0.88
C ARG A 27 5.70 4.13 0.13
N ARG A 28 5.92 4.12 -1.19
CA ARG A 28 5.83 5.34 -2.01
C ARG A 28 4.40 5.88 -2.06
N LEU A 29 3.38 5.01 -2.19
CA LEU A 29 1.98 5.41 -2.18
C LEU A 29 1.56 6.05 -0.85
N ILE A 30 2.03 5.50 0.27
CA ILE A 30 1.82 6.07 1.61
C ILE A 30 2.47 7.46 1.71
N LYS A 31 3.73 7.60 1.26
CA LYS A 31 4.42 8.90 1.24
C LYS A 31 3.72 9.94 0.34
N GLN A 32 3.07 9.49 -0.73
CA GLN A 32 2.26 10.33 -1.61
C GLN A 32 0.86 10.64 -1.05
N LYS A 33 0.54 10.16 0.17
CA LYS A 33 -0.77 10.29 0.82
C LYS A 33 -1.92 9.67 0.02
N ARG A 34 -1.63 8.69 -0.84
CA ARG A 34 -2.65 7.96 -1.63
C ARG A 34 -3.25 6.78 -0.87
N VAL A 35 -2.46 6.20 0.04
CA VAL A 35 -2.89 5.10 0.92
C VAL A 35 -2.84 5.62 2.35
N PRO A 36 -3.96 5.60 3.10
CA PRO A 36 -3.96 5.97 4.50
C PRO A 36 -3.23 4.90 5.32
N ALA A 37 -2.18 5.31 6.03
CA ALA A 37 -1.39 4.46 6.92
C ALA A 37 -0.99 5.22 8.18
N VAL A 38 -0.88 4.51 9.29
CA VAL A 38 -0.44 5.05 10.59
C VAL A 38 0.99 4.59 10.85
N LEU A 39 1.87 5.51 11.22
CA LEU A 39 3.21 5.17 11.65
C LEU A 39 3.16 4.78 13.14
N PHE A 40 3.39 3.51 13.44
CA PHE A 40 3.39 2.98 14.80
C PHE A 40 4.69 2.21 15.06
N ALA A 41 5.43 2.59 16.09
CA ALA A 41 6.71 1.98 16.47
C ALA A 41 7.72 1.82 15.29
N GLY A 42 7.73 2.77 14.36
CA GLY A 42 8.62 2.73 13.17
C GLY A 42 8.12 1.88 12.00
N LYS A 43 6.93 1.28 12.11
CA LYS A 43 6.26 0.51 11.05
C LYS A 43 5.03 1.23 10.53
N TYR A 44 4.63 0.92 9.30
CA TYR A 44 3.38 1.41 8.73
C TYR A 44 2.30 0.37 8.95
N LEU A 45 1.27 0.75 9.70
CA LEU A 45 0.06 -0.05 9.88
C LEU A 45 -1.04 0.51 8.98
N ILE A 46 -1.67 -0.38 8.22
CA ILE A 46 -2.76 -0.05 7.31
C ILE A 46 -3.99 -0.83 7.74
N GLU A 47 -5.10 -0.11 7.90
CA GLU A 47 -6.38 -0.72 8.23
C GLU A 47 -6.92 -1.51 7.04
N ARG A 48 -7.39 -2.74 7.27
CA ARG A 48 -7.87 -3.68 6.24
C ARG A 48 -8.98 -3.06 5.39
N ASP A 49 -9.97 -2.45 6.02
CA ASP A 49 -11.12 -1.83 5.34
C ASP A 49 -10.66 -0.76 4.34
N LYS A 50 -9.75 0.12 4.76
CA LYS A 50 -9.18 1.16 3.89
C LYS A 50 -8.32 0.58 2.78
N LEU A 51 -7.58 -0.49 3.04
CA LEU A 51 -6.80 -1.18 2.02
C LEU A 51 -7.72 -1.79 0.95
N GLU A 52 -8.84 -2.39 1.37
CA GLU A 52 -9.82 -3.00 0.47
C GLU A 52 -10.51 -1.94 -0.41
N MET A 53 -10.94 -0.82 0.20
CA MET A 53 -11.45 0.33 -0.54
C MET A 53 -10.42 0.87 -1.56
N PHE A 54 -9.15 0.94 -1.17
CA PHE A 54 -8.07 1.35 -2.07
C PHE A 54 -7.90 0.34 -3.21
N LYS A 55 -7.86 -0.96 -2.90
CA LYS A 55 -7.71 -2.06 -3.87
C LYS A 55 -8.79 -2.01 -4.95
N ALA A 56 -10.04 -1.74 -4.59
CA ALA A 56 -11.16 -1.61 -5.53
C ALA A 56 -10.97 -0.45 -6.54
N ASN A 57 -10.26 0.61 -6.15
CA ASN A 57 -10.06 1.82 -6.96
C ASN A 57 -8.65 1.93 -7.56
N TYR A 58 -7.74 1.03 -7.20
CA TYR A 58 -6.33 1.15 -7.55
C TYR A 58 -6.02 0.44 -8.87
N ASP A 59 -5.60 1.21 -9.87
CA ASP A 59 -5.03 0.69 -11.10
C ASP A 59 -3.49 0.56 -10.93
N PRO A 60 -2.92 -0.67 -10.89
CA PRO A 60 -1.49 -0.91 -10.69
C PRO A 60 -0.65 -0.63 -11.95
N ARG A 61 -1.23 -0.08 -13.03
CA ARG A 61 -0.50 0.19 -14.27
C ARG A 61 0.76 1.02 -13.99
N PRO A 62 1.96 0.49 -14.32
CA PRO A 62 3.19 1.27 -14.21
C PRO A 62 3.07 2.48 -15.12
N GLY A 63 3.42 3.66 -14.60
CA GLY A 63 3.34 4.91 -15.34
C GLY A 63 4.11 4.87 -16.67
N ARG A 64 3.92 5.90 -17.50
CA ARG A 64 4.50 6.00 -18.85
C ARG A 64 6.00 5.65 -18.83
N LYS A 65 6.38 4.58 -19.54
CA LYS A 65 7.79 4.22 -19.72
C LYS A 65 8.53 5.44 -20.30
N PRO A 66 9.71 5.81 -19.76
CA PRO A 66 10.48 6.92 -20.31
C PRO A 66 10.77 6.63 -21.78
N ILE A 67 10.39 7.56 -22.66
CA ILE A 67 10.72 7.45 -24.08
C ILE A 67 12.24 7.60 -24.17
N ARG A 68 12.95 6.54 -24.57
CA ARG A 68 14.34 6.65 -24.97
C ARG A 68 14.38 7.57 -26.19
N ARG A 69 14.82 8.82 -26.02
CA ARG A 69 15.22 9.63 -27.18
C ARG A 69 16.42 8.92 -27.80
N LEU A 70 16.25 8.41 -29.01
CA LEU A 70 17.38 8.11 -29.87
C LEU A 70 17.94 9.48 -30.27
N LEU A 71 19.09 9.82 -29.68
CA LEU A 71 19.92 10.94 -30.12
C LEU A 71 20.74 10.51 -31.33
#